data_AF-A0A024ELN6-F1
#
_entry.id   AF-A0A024ELN6-F1
#
_cell.length_a   1.000
_cell.length_b   1.000
_cell.length_c   1.000
_cell.angle_alpha   90.00
_cell.angle_beta   90.00
_cell.angle_gamma   90.00
#
_symmetry.space_group_name_H-M   'P 1'
#
loop_
_entity.id
_entity.type
_entity.pdbx_description
1 polymer ?
#
loop_
_entity_poly.entity_id
_entity_poly.type
_entity_poly.pdbx_seq_one_letter_code
_entity_poly.pdbx_strand_id
1 'polypeptide(L)' 'MLNLVTDRREGESDVLSPVMHAAFEIRSLAGEMLKTVAAPPLGWTHAQLAAVAVENESITRDGADGYLGCEWVGSTEI' A
#
# COMPACT_ATOMS: atom_id res chain seq x y z
N MET A 1 8.76 8.07 3.36
CA MET A 1 8.28 6.67 3.28
C MET A 1 6.77 6.60 3.46
N LEU A 2 6.08 5.79 2.66
CA LEU A 2 4.63 5.54 2.77
C LEU A 2 4.33 4.67 4.02
N ASN A 3 3.50 5.16 4.93
CA ASN A 3 3.12 4.45 6.15
C ASN A 3 1.84 3.65 5.91
N LEU A 4 1.95 2.33 5.99
CA LEU A 4 0.85 1.42 5.69
C LEU A 4 0.07 1.02 6.94
N VAL A 5 -1.25 1.14 6.86
CA VAL A 5 -2.20 0.76 7.92
C VAL A 5 -2.80 -0.61 7.59
N THR A 6 -1.92 -1.59 7.36
CA THR A 6 -2.29 -2.97 7.01
C THR A 6 -1.82 -3.99 8.05
N ASP A 7 -1.22 -3.51 9.14
CA ASP A 7 -0.90 -4.33 10.31
C ASP A 7 -2.19 -4.70 11.05
N ARG A 8 -2.27 -5.95 11.51
CA ARG A 8 -3.44 -6.48 12.21
C ARG A 8 -3.06 -6.82 13.64
N ARG A 9 -3.76 -6.22 14.61
CA ARG A 9 -3.71 -6.63 16.01
C ARG A 9 -4.79 -7.68 16.32
N GLU A 10 -4.59 -8.41 17.41
CA GLU A 10 -5.56 -9.40 17.87
C GLU A 10 -6.93 -8.73 18.13
N GLY A 11 -7.98 -9.22 17.46
CA GLY A 11 -9.33 -8.65 17.51
C GLY A 11 -9.67 -7.66 16.39
N GLU A 12 -8.72 -7.25 15.54
CA GLU A 12 -9.00 -6.37 14.39
C GLU A 12 -9.50 -7.16 13.17
N SER A 13 -10.33 -6.48 12.37
CA SER A 13 -10.82 -6.98 11.08
C SER A 13 -9.67 -7.05 10.08
N ASP A 14 -9.59 -8.14 9.34
CA ASP A 14 -8.54 -8.33 8.35
C ASP A 14 -8.83 -7.49 7.09
N VAL A 15 -8.13 -6.36 6.97
CA VAL A 15 -8.25 -5.43 5.83
C VAL A 15 -7.53 -5.93 4.59
N LEU A 16 -6.60 -6.88 4.71
CA LEU A 16 -5.83 -7.40 3.56
C LEU A 16 -6.51 -8.59 2.91
N SER A 17 -7.05 -9.54 3.70
CA SER A 17 -7.70 -10.75 3.19
C SER A 17 -8.62 -10.56 1.97
N PRO A 18 -9.54 -9.56 1.91
CA PRO A 18 -10.42 -9.39 0.75
C PRO A 18 -9.71 -8.85 -0.50
N VAL A 19 -8.59 -8.13 -0.33
CA VAL A 19 -7.90 -7.39 -1.40
C VAL A 19 -6.45 -7.86 -1.63
N MET A 20 -5.99 -8.91 -0.95
CA MET A 20 -4.58 -9.34 -0.97
C MET A 20 -4.07 -9.73 -2.35
N HIS A 21 -4.96 -10.11 -3.28
CA HIS A 21 -4.59 -10.43 -4.66
C HIS A 21 -4.76 -9.26 -5.63
N ALA A 22 -5.16 -8.08 -5.15
CA ALA A 22 -5.26 -6.88 -5.97
C ALA A 22 -3.90 -6.23 -6.20
N ALA A 23 -3.78 -5.47 -7.28
CA ALA A 23 -2.59 -4.68 -7.54
C ALA A 23 -2.43 -3.59 -6.45
N PHE A 24 -1.19 -3.41 -5.99
CA PHE A 24 -0.84 -2.32 -5.10
C PHE A 24 -0.49 -1.09 -5.93
N GLU A 25 -1.18 0.00 -5.66
CA GLU A 25 -1.12 1.25 -6.41
C GLU A 25 -0.61 2.36 -5.50
N ILE A 26 0.44 3.05 -5.93
CA ILE A 26 0.95 4.24 -5.28
C ILE A 26 0.50 5.43 -6.12
N ARG A 27 -0.23 6.35 -5.50
CA ARG A 27 -0.78 7.54 -6.16
C ARG A 27 -0.28 8.80 -5.48
N SER A 28 -0.11 9.89 -6.22
CA SER A 28 0.20 11.20 -5.62
C SER A 28 -1.00 11.69 -4.80
N LEU A 29 -0.78 12.68 -3.95
CA LEU A 29 -1.88 13.34 -3.20
C LEU A 29 -2.92 14.02 -4.12
N ALA A 30 -2.56 14.28 -5.39
CA ALA A 30 -3.48 14.78 -6.41
C ALA A 30 -4.28 13.64 -7.10
N GLY A 31 -4.04 12.38 -6.74
CA GLY A 31 -4.69 11.20 -7.29
C GLY A 31 -4.03 10.63 -8.55
N GLU A 32 -2.88 11.14 -8.98
CA GLU A 32 -2.17 10.62 -10.16
C GLU A 32 -1.47 9.30 -9.86
N MET A 33 -1.55 8.33 -10.77
CA MET A 33 -0.89 7.04 -10.61
C MET A 33 0.63 7.19 -10.76
N LEU A 34 1.38 6.96 -9.68
CA LEU A 34 2.85 7.01 -9.68
C LEU A 34 3.45 5.63 -9.97
N LYS A 35 2.86 4.58 -9.40
CA LYS A 35 3.34 3.20 -9.55
C LYS A 35 2.23 2.19 -9.35
N THR A 36 2.30 1.08 -10.09
CA THR A 36 1.45 -0.10 -9.87
C THR A 36 2.34 -1.34 -9.77
N VAL A 37 2.06 -2.19 -8.78
CA VAL A 37 2.76 -3.46 -8.54
C VAL A 37 1.73 -4.58 -8.50
N ALA A 38 1.90 -5.58 -9.37
CA ALA A 38 1.03 -6.74 -9.41
C ALA A 38 1.13 -7.55 -8.11
N ALA A 39 0.01 -8.13 -7.67
CA ALA A 39 0.01 -8.96 -6.48
C ALA A 39 0.91 -10.20 -6.65
N PRO A 40 1.61 -10.61 -5.59
CA PRO A 40 2.29 -11.90 -5.57
C PRO A 40 1.27 -13.05 -5.62
N PRO A 41 1.66 -14.25 -6.08
CA PRO A 41 0.74 -15.38 -6.26
C PRO A 41 0.00 -15.80 -4.98
N LEU A 42 0.63 -15.63 -3.81
CA LEU A 42 0.06 -15.95 -2.51
C LEU A 42 -0.71 -14.79 -1.86
N GLY A 43 -0.80 -13.65 -2.55
CA GLY A 43 -1.38 -12.43 -2.00
C GLY A 43 -0.39 -11.63 -1.16
N TRP A 44 -0.70 -10.34 -0.98
CA TRP A 44 0.11 -9.42 -0.20
C TRP A 44 0.08 -9.75 1.28
N THR A 45 1.27 -9.71 1.87
CA THR A 45 1.46 -9.57 3.30
C THR A 45 1.82 -8.14 3.65
N HIS A 46 1.58 -7.73 4.90
CA HIS A 46 2.01 -6.42 5.40
C HIS A 46 3.51 -6.16 5.14
N ALA A 47 4.37 -7.15 5.42
CA ALA A 47 5.81 -7.04 5.22
C ALA A 47 6.20 -6.81 3.75
N GLN A 48 5.52 -7.45 2.80
CA GLN A 48 5.77 -7.25 1.38
C GLN A 48 5.32 -5.86 0.91
N LEU A 49 4.16 -5.38 1.37
CA LEU A 49 3.72 -4.02 1.06
C LEU A 49 4.68 -2.99 1.65
N ALA A 50 5.16 -3.20 2.89
CA ALA A 50 6.14 -2.34 3.53
C ALA A 50 7.47 -2.30 2.76
N ALA A 51 7.94 -3.44 2.25
CA ALA A 51 9.13 -3.48 1.39
C ALA A 51 8.94 -2.64 0.12
N VAL A 52 7.79 -2.78 -0.57
CA VAL A 52 7.48 -1.96 -1.75
C VAL A 52 7.39 -0.47 -1.39
N ALA A 53 6.82 -0.12 -0.24
CA ALA A 53 6.76 1.26 0.24
C ALA A 53 8.16 1.87 0.46
N VAL A 54 9.10 1.11 1.02
CA VAL A 54 10.51 1.52 1.20
C VAL A 54 11.21 1.66 -0.16
N GLU A 55 11.09 0.67 -1.04
CA GLU A 55 11.71 0.68 -2.38
C GLU A 55 11.26 1.89 -3.22
N ASN A 56 10.03 2.36 -2.99
CA ASN A 56 9.43 3.48 -3.72
C ASN A 56 9.44 4.79 -2.91
N GLU A 57 10.26 4.90 -1.86
CA GLU A 57 10.36 6.13 -1.08
C GLU A 57 10.75 7.34 -1.95
N SER A 58 11.62 7.12 -2.93
CA SER A 58 12.10 8.20 -3.81
C SER A 58 11.01 8.90 -4.61
N ILE A 59 9.95 8.17 -5.00
CA ILE A 59 8.80 8.68 -5.77
C ILE A 59 7.64 9.14 -4.88
N THR A 60 7.74 8.94 -3.57
CA THR A 60 6.72 9.32 -2.58
C THR A 60 7.16 10.51 -1.72
N ARG A 61 8.28 11.18 -2.06
CA ARG A 61 8.82 12.31 -1.28
C ARG A 61 7.88 13.52 -1.22
N ASP A 62 7.16 13.79 -2.30
CA ASP A 62 6.21 14.91 -2.39
C ASP A 62 4.82 14.55 -1.86
N GLY A 63 4.69 13.35 -1.31
CA GLY A 63 3.44 12.82 -0.80
C GLY A 63 2.79 11.80 -1.71
N ALA A 64 2.32 10.72 -1.12
CA ALA A 64 1.60 9.69 -1.83
C ALA A 64 0.64 8.91 -0.93
N ASP A 65 -0.40 8.38 -1.55
CA ASP A 65 -1.34 7.42 -0.99
C ASP A 65 -1.11 6.03 -1.59
N GLY A 66 -1.22 5.01 -0.74
CA GLY A 66 -1.21 3.61 -1.12
C GLY A 66 -2.63 3.07 -1.21
N TYR A 67 -2.91 2.37 -2.30
CA TYR A 67 -4.19 1.71 -2.54
C TYR A 67 -3.99 0.23 -2.87
N LEU A 68 -4.90 -0.60 -2.41
CA LEU A 68 -4.96 -2.01 -2.76
C LEU A 68 -6.38 -2.35 -3.21
N GLY A 69 -6.56 -2.65 -4.49
CA GLY A 69 -7.90 -3.01 -5.02
C GLY A 69 -8.96 -1.93 -4.81
N CYS A 70 -8.59 -0.65 -5.00
CA CYS A 70 -9.40 0.54 -4.72
C CYS A 70 -9.62 0.89 -3.24
N GLU A 71 -9.12 0.10 -2.29
CA GLU A 71 -9.13 0.46 -0.87
C GLU A 71 -7.86 1.23 -0.51
N TRP A 72 -8.01 2.32 0.25
CA TRP A 72 -6.85 3.05 0.78
C TRP A 72 -6.21 2.25 1.91
N VAL A 73 -4.90 2.08 1.86
CA VAL A 73 -4.13 1.25 2.81
C VAL A 73 -2.97 1.97 3.48
N GLY A 74 -2.80 3.27 3.22
CA GLY A 74 -1.75 4.07 3.86
C GLY A 74 -1.42 5.34 3.10
N SER A 75 -0.67 6.22 3.74
CA SER A 75 -0.22 7.49 3.16
C SER A 75 1.14 7.89 3.72
N THR A 76 1.81 8.81 3.04
CA THR A 76 3.01 9.47 3.56
C THR A 76 2.61 10.56 4.55
N GLU A 77 3.34 10.68 5.65
CA GLU A 77 3.28 11.90 6.47
C GLU A 77 4.16 12.97 5.80
N ILE A 78 3.60 14.16 5.53
CA ILE A 78 4.32 15.34 4.99
C ILE A 78 4.76 16.22 6.15
#